data_AF-A0AAV9EFA2-F1
#
_entry.id   AF-A0AAV9EFA2-F1
#
_cell.length_a   1.000
_cell.length_b   1.000
_cell.length_c   1.000
_cell.angle_alpha   90.00
_cell.angle_beta   90.00
_cell.angle_gamma   90.00
#
_symmetry.space_group_name_H-M   'P 1'
#
loop_
_entity.id
_entity.type
_entity.pdbx_description
1 polymer ?
#
loop_
_entity_poly.entity_id
_entity_poly.type
_entity_poly.pdbx_seq_one_letter_code
_entity_poly.pdbx_strand_id
1 'polypeptide(L)'
;MTLTLSDSVNLEYSLTCAVCLDTLFNPYALGCGHLFCKGCACSSASVFLFEGPKAAPKGAKCPVCRAVGVYANSVHLAELDLLLKNRCRDYWKERMQSERTEMVKQSKIYWECQTKFAIGYGH
;
A
#
# COMPACT_ATOMS: atom_id res chain seq x y z
N MET A 1 -7.50 6.29 16.60
CA MET A 1 -8.51 7.22 16.03
C MET A 1 -9.76 6.43 15.73
N THR A 2 -10.89 6.80 16.32
CA THR A 2 -12.19 6.14 16.11
C THR A 2 -12.94 6.85 14.97
N LEU A 3 -13.58 6.08 14.09
CA LEU A 3 -14.49 6.62 13.07
C LEU A 3 -15.93 6.31 13.48
N THR A 4 -16.74 7.35 13.64
CA THR A 4 -18.18 7.23 13.84
C THR A 4 -18.87 7.41 12.48
N LEU A 5 -19.41 6.34 11.91
CA LEU A 5 -20.30 6.41 10.74
C LEU A 5 -21.75 6.61 11.20
N SER A 6 -22.50 7.41 10.45
CA SER A 6 -23.78 8.06 10.79
C SER A 6 -24.99 7.14 11.05
N ASP A 7 -24.80 5.84 11.27
CA ASP A 7 -25.82 4.91 11.75
C ASP A 7 -25.13 3.84 12.61
N SER A 8 -24.97 4.17 13.89
CA SER A 8 -24.70 3.31 15.07
C SER A 8 -23.95 1.98 14.88
N VAL A 9 -22.80 1.99 14.21
CA VAL A 9 -21.78 0.94 14.35
C VAL A 9 -20.45 1.62 14.71
N ASN A 10 -20.05 1.53 15.98
CA ASN A 10 -18.69 1.87 16.40
C ASN A 10 -17.74 0.78 15.90
N LEU A 11 -17.34 0.85 14.64
CA LEU A 11 -16.28 0.00 14.12
C LEU A 11 -14.94 0.62 14.56
N GLU A 12 -14.37 0.11 15.65
CA GLU A 12 -13.04 0.46 16.13
C GLU A 12 -11.96 -0.11 15.19
N TYR A 13 -11.90 0.40 13.97
CA TYR A 13 -10.79 0.08 13.09
C TYR A 13 -9.62 1.02 13.39
N SER A 14 -8.47 0.46 13.73
CA SER A 14 -7.24 1.24 13.86
C SER A 14 -6.86 1.80 12.49
N LEU A 15 -7.05 3.11 12.28
CA LEU A 15 -6.62 3.83 11.07
C LEU A 15 -5.10 4.00 10.96
N THR A 16 -4.35 3.16 11.67
CA THR A 16 -2.90 3.14 11.74
C THR A 16 -2.41 1.92 10.98
N CYS A 17 -1.47 2.13 10.07
CA CYS A 17 -0.84 1.04 9.33
C CYS A 17 0.07 0.23 10.25
N ALA A 18 -0.11 -1.10 10.30
CA ALA A 18 0.73 -1.97 11.11
C ALA A 18 2.20 -2.10 10.63
N VAL A 19 2.54 -1.52 9.47
CA VAL A 19 3.90 -1.57 8.88
C VAL A 19 4.66 -0.28 9.16
N CYS A 20 4.12 0.88 8.77
CA CYS A 20 4.78 2.17 9.00
C CYS A 20 4.40 2.84 10.32
N LEU A 21 3.41 2.31 11.05
CA LEU A 21 2.89 2.83 12.32
C LEU A 21 2.30 4.25 12.25
N ASP A 22 2.09 4.77 11.04
CA ASP A 22 1.42 6.05 10.78
C ASP A 22 -0.04 5.87 10.37
N THR A 23 -0.77 6.97 10.26
CA THR A 23 -2.10 7.01 9.63
C THR A 23 -2.07 6.39 8.23
N LEU A 24 -3.09 5.61 7.90
CA LEU A 24 -3.23 5.00 6.58
C LEU A 24 -3.19 6.06 5.47
N PHE A 25 -2.42 5.76 4.40
CA PHE A 25 -2.30 6.58 3.21
C PHE A 25 -2.52 5.70 1.98
N ASN A 26 -3.49 6.05 1.13
CA ASN A 26 -3.95 5.19 0.04
C ASN A 26 -4.28 3.77 0.56
N PRO A 27 -5.25 3.63 1.49
CA PRO A 27 -5.51 2.39 2.22
C PRO A 27 -5.98 1.25 1.31
N TYR A 28 -5.38 0.07 1.52
CA TYR A 28 -5.80 -1.19 0.94
C TYR A 28 -6.18 -2.18 2.03
N ALA A 29 -7.34 -2.81 1.86
CA ALA A 29 -7.71 -4.02 2.59
C ALA A 29 -7.18 -5.23 1.85
N LEU A 30 -6.39 -6.07 2.51
CA LEU A 30 -6.06 -7.40 1.96
C LEU A 30 -7.27 -8.33 2.08
N GLY A 31 -7.26 -9.45 1.37
CA GLY A 31 -8.34 -10.45 1.43
C GLY A 31 -8.57 -11.07 2.82
N CYS A 32 -7.63 -10.90 3.75
CA CYS A 32 -7.80 -11.26 5.17
C CYS A 32 -8.40 -10.14 6.04
N GLY A 33 -8.75 -8.98 5.46
CA GLY A 33 -9.37 -7.86 6.15
C GLY A 33 -8.41 -6.88 6.84
N HIS A 34 -7.09 -7.12 6.86
CA HIS A 34 -6.12 -6.19 7.42
C HIS A 34 -5.83 -5.02 6.47
N LEU A 35 -5.77 -3.80 7.02
CA LEU A 35 -5.50 -2.56 6.28
C LEU A 35 -4.02 -2.16 6.29
N PHE A 36 -3.54 -1.70 5.16
CA PHE A 36 -2.20 -1.13 5.00
C PHE A 36 -2.22 0.05 4.04
N CYS A 37 -1.21 0.92 4.13
CA CYS A 37 -0.94 1.88 3.05
C CYS A 37 -0.58 1.13 1.76
N LYS A 38 -0.91 1.69 0.58
CA LYS A 38 -0.55 1.07 -0.70
C LYS A 38 0.95 0.75 -0.77
N GLY A 39 1.81 1.70 -0.42
CA GLY A 39 3.26 1.49 -0.40
C GLY A 39 3.71 0.42 0.58
N CYS A 40 3.11 0.35 1.76
CA CYS A 40 3.43 -0.67 2.76
C CYS A 40 3.01 -2.08 2.30
N ALA A 41 1.84 -2.21 1.66
CA ALA A 41 1.40 -3.47 1.09
C ALA A 41 2.33 -3.93 -0.05
N CYS A 42 2.68 -3.02 -0.97
CA CYS A 42 3.62 -3.29 -2.06
C CYS A 42 4.99 -3.73 -1.53
N SER A 43 5.57 -2.95 -0.61
CA SER A 43 6.88 -3.25 -0.02
C SER A 43 6.89 -4.60 0.72
N SER A 44 5.84 -4.90 1.49
CA SER A 44 5.71 -6.17 2.20
C SER A 44 5.58 -7.38 1.29
N ALA A 45 5.05 -7.18 0.08
CA ALA A 45 4.97 -8.20 -0.97
C ALA A 45 6.17 -8.20 -1.93
N SER A 46 7.17 -7.35 -1.69
CA SER A 46 8.35 -7.17 -2.55
C SER A 46 7.99 -6.81 -4.00
N VAL A 47 6.97 -5.97 -4.19
CA VAL A 47 6.58 -5.41 -5.49
C VAL A 47 6.71 -3.89 -5.48
N PHE A 48 6.86 -3.28 -6.64
CA PHE A 48 6.96 -1.84 -6.76
C PHE A 48 5.60 -1.16 -6.54
N LEU A 49 5.63 0.09 -6.08
CA LEU A 49 4.43 0.88 -5.79
C LEU A 49 3.54 1.10 -7.03
N PHE A 50 4.16 1.20 -8.21
CA PHE A 50 3.44 1.41 -9.48
C PHE A 50 2.73 0.13 -9.96
N GLU A 51 3.24 -1.06 -9.62
CA GLU A 51 2.60 -2.35 -9.94
C GLU A 51 1.37 -2.58 -9.04
N GLY A 52 1.46 -2.14 -7.79
CA GLY A 52 0.37 -2.21 -6.83
C GLY A 52 0.26 -3.57 -6.11
N PRO A 53 -0.58 -3.66 -5.06
CA PRO A 53 -0.61 -4.85 -4.20
C PRO A 53 -1.03 -6.14 -4.91
N LYS A 54 -1.83 -6.05 -5.98
CA LYS A 54 -2.29 -7.22 -6.74
C LYS A 54 -1.20 -7.90 -7.58
N ALA A 55 -0.07 -7.23 -7.82
CA ALA A 55 1.08 -7.81 -8.50
C ALA A 55 1.89 -8.76 -7.59
N ALA A 56 1.56 -8.82 -6.30
CA ALA A 56 2.24 -9.66 -5.32
C ALA A 56 2.29 -11.13 -5.75
N PRO A 57 3.41 -11.84 -5.49
CA PRO A 57 3.50 -13.27 -5.74
C PRO A 57 2.49 -14.03 -4.85
N LYS A 58 1.99 -15.18 -5.34
CA LYS A 58 0.99 -15.99 -4.63
C LYS A 58 1.42 -16.40 -3.20
N GLY A 59 2.73 -16.52 -2.98
CA GLY A 59 3.32 -16.85 -1.68
C GLY A 59 3.46 -15.67 -0.70
N ALA A 60 3.16 -14.44 -1.12
CA ALA A 60 3.22 -13.27 -0.25
C ALA A 60 2.22 -13.39 0.91
N LYS A 61 2.69 -13.07 2.11
CA LYS A 61 1.95 -13.24 3.37
C LYS A 61 1.49 -11.89 3.92
N CYS A 62 0.34 -11.88 4.58
CA CYS A 62 -0.08 -10.73 5.38
C CYS A 62 0.97 -10.42 6.47
N PRO A 63 1.42 -9.17 6.64
CA PRO A 63 2.34 -8.80 7.72
C PRO A 63 1.80 -9.04 9.13
N VAL A 64 0.46 -9.03 9.29
CA VAL A 64 -0.21 -9.18 10.59
C VAL A 64 -0.55 -10.64 10.87
N CYS A 65 -1.43 -11.25 10.07
CA CYS A 65 -1.93 -12.60 10.34
C CYS A 65 -1.19 -13.72 9.59
N ARG A 66 -0.20 -13.39 8.75
CA ARG A 66 0.61 -14.34 7.96
C ARG A 66 -0.16 -15.19 6.94
N ALA A 67 -1.45 -14.96 6.75
CA ALA A 67 -2.25 -15.63 5.73
C ALA A 67 -1.67 -15.38 4.32
N VAL A 68 -1.69 -16.42 3.49
CA VAL A 68 -1.19 -16.43 2.10
C VAL A 68 -2.31 -16.12 1.11
N GLY A 69 -1.98 -15.70 -0.11
CA GLY A 69 -2.96 -15.44 -1.17
C GLY A 69 -3.86 -14.22 -0.93
N VAL A 70 -3.63 -13.47 0.14
CA VAL A 70 -4.48 -12.35 0.56
C VAL A 70 -4.33 -11.10 -0.32
N TYR A 71 -3.25 -11.00 -1.10
CA TYR A 71 -3.00 -9.83 -1.96
C TYR A 71 -3.81 -9.84 -3.26
N ALA A 72 -4.15 -11.02 -3.80
CA ALA A 72 -4.90 -11.15 -5.05
C ALA A 72 -6.27 -10.44 -4.98
N ASN A 73 -6.91 -10.55 -3.81
CA ASN A 73 -8.23 -9.97 -3.54
C ASN A 73 -8.14 -8.64 -2.78
N SER A 74 -7.01 -7.92 -2.86
CA SER A 74 -6.90 -6.63 -2.17
C SER A 74 -7.87 -5.59 -2.77
N VAL A 75 -8.48 -4.78 -1.90
CA VAL A 75 -9.45 -3.73 -2.24
C VAL A 75 -8.91 -2.38 -1.81
N HIS A 76 -8.92 -1.42 -2.75
CA HIS A 76 -8.59 -0.03 -2.46
C HIS A 76 -9.78 0.67 -1.79
N LEU A 77 -9.58 1.26 -0.62
CA LEU A 77 -10.62 1.97 0.13
C LEU A 77 -10.61 3.47 -0.19
N ALA A 78 -11.03 3.84 -1.40
CA ALA A 78 -10.95 5.22 -1.91
C ALA A 78 -11.74 6.23 -1.05
N GLU A 79 -12.89 5.84 -0.50
CA GLU A 79 -13.69 6.72 0.36
C GLU A 79 -12.98 7.00 1.68
N LEU A 80 -12.35 5.97 2.27
CA LEU A 80 -11.54 6.14 3.47
C LEU A 80 -10.32 7.04 3.20
N ASP A 81 -9.69 6.88 2.04
CA ASP A 81 -8.59 7.74 1.60
C ASP A 81 -9.00 9.22 1.59
N LEU A 82 -10.14 9.53 0.98
CA LEU A 82 -10.69 10.88 0.90
C LEU A 82 -11.01 11.45 2.29
N LEU A 83 -11.59 10.65 3.17
CA LEU A 83 -11.89 11.05 4.54
C LEU A 83 -10.61 11.38 5.33
N LEU A 84 -9.58 10.54 5.21
CA LEU A 84 -8.30 10.74 5.89
C LEU A 84 -7.55 11.98 5.36
N LYS A 85 -7.58 12.18 4.03
CA LYS A 85 -7.04 13.38 3.37
C LYS A 85 -7.67 14.66 3.89
N ASN A 86 -8.98 14.66 4.09
CA ASN A 86 -9.71 15.83 4.59
C ASN A 86 -9.39 16.11 6.06
N ARG A 87 -9.16 15.08 6.88
CA ARG A 87 -8.86 15.20 8.31
C ARG A 87 -7.43 15.66 8.59
N CYS A 88 -6.45 15.23 7.78
CA CYS A 88 -5.02 15.45 8.06
C CYS A 88 -4.27 16.05 6.85
N ARG A 89 -4.64 17.27 6.43
CA ARG A 89 -4.17 17.87 5.17
C ARG A 89 -2.64 18.00 5.03
N ASP A 90 -1.94 18.48 6.05
CA ASP A 90 -0.51 18.77 5.93
C ASP A 90 0.33 17.50 5.91
N TYR A 91 0.04 16.55 6.82
CA TYR A 91 0.56 15.18 6.74
C TYR A 91 0.32 14.56 5.36
N TRP A 92 -0.89 14.75 4.80
CA TRP A 92 -1.24 14.17 3.51
C TRP A 92 -0.39 14.74 2.36
N LYS A 93 -0.12 16.05 2.38
CA LYS A 93 0.74 16.70 1.38
C LYS A 93 2.16 16.17 1.46
N GLU A 94 2.72 16.09 2.66
CA GLU A 94 4.08 15.58 2.89
C GLU A 94 4.20 14.11 2.46
N ARG A 95 3.25 13.28 2.88
CA ARG A 95 3.22 11.86 2.54
C ARG A 95 3.09 11.64 1.03
N MET A 96 2.27 12.44 0.35
CA MET A 96 2.13 12.41 -1.10
C MET A 96 3.43 12.77 -1.83
N GLN A 97 4.17 13.78 -1.36
CA GLN A 97 5.47 14.16 -1.91
C GLN A 97 6.49 13.02 -1.75
N SER A 98 6.51 12.38 -0.57
CA SER A 98 7.37 11.25 -0.26
C SER A 98 7.07 10.05 -1.16
N GLU A 99 5.80 9.64 -1.31
CA GLU A 99 5.47 8.50 -2.19
C GLU A 99 5.76 8.79 -3.67
N ARG A 100 5.57 10.03 -4.13
CA ARG A 100 5.93 10.43 -5.51
C ARG A 100 7.42 10.32 -5.78
N THR A 101 8.24 10.81 -4.85
CA THR A 101 9.71 10.72 -4.99
C THR A 101 10.18 9.27 -4.95
N GLU A 102 9.57 8.43 -4.11
CA GLU A 102 9.85 6.99 -4.07
C GLU A 102 9.43 6.30 -5.38
N MET A 103 8.26 6.62 -5.92
CA MET A 103 7.79 6.05 -7.19
C MET A 103 8.74 6.33 -8.35
N VAL A 104 9.26 7.56 -8.45
CA VAL A 104 10.25 7.93 -9.49
C VAL A 104 11.53 7.11 -9.34
N LYS A 105 12.03 6.93 -8.11
CA LYS A 105 13.21 6.10 -7.84
C LYS A 105 12.97 4.63 -8.24
N GLN A 106 11.83 4.06 -7.85
CA GLN A 106 11.46 2.68 -8.18
C GLN A 106 11.33 2.44 -9.68
N SER A 107 10.69 3.38 -10.41
CA SER A 107 10.60 3.31 -11.87
C SER A 107 11.98 3.33 -12.52
N LYS A 108 12.90 4.17 -12.03
CA LYS A 108 14.28 4.20 -12.54
C LYS A 108 14.98 2.85 -12.32
N ILE A 109 14.89 2.28 -11.12
CA ILE A 109 15.46 0.97 -10.78
C ILE A 109 14.88 -0.12 -11.69
N TYR A 110 13.56 -0.14 -11.87
CA TYR A 110 12.89 -1.09 -12.75
C TYR A 110 13.44 -1.05 -14.18
N TRP A 111 13.54 0.14 -14.78
CA TRP A 111 14.07 0.30 -16.14
C TRP A 111 15.55 -0.06 -16.25
N GLU A 112 16.37 0.26 -15.23
CA GLU A 112 17.77 -0.13 -15.19
C GLU A 112 17.94 -1.66 -15.11
N CYS A 113 17.15 -2.33 -14.28
CA CYS A 113 17.12 -3.79 -14.21
C CYS A 113 16.74 -4.40 -15.56
N GLN A 114 15.65 -3.93 -16.17
CA GLN A 114 15.20 -4.42 -17.48
C GLN A 114 16.25 -4.23 -18.57
N THR A 115 16.90 -3.07 -18.59
CA THR A 115 17.96 -2.76 -19.58
C THR A 115 19.17 -3.67 -19.39
N LYS A 116 19.60 -3.92 -18.15
CA LYS A 116 20.68 -4.87 -17.85
C LYS A 116 20.36 -6.30 -18.28
N PHE A 117 19.12 -6.76 -18.04
CA PHE A 117 18.67 -8.08 -18.50
C PHE A 117 18.63 -8.17 -20.04
N ALA A 118 18.24 -7.10 -20.73
CA ALA A 118 18.20 -7.07 -22.20
C ALA A 118 19.59 -7.06 -22.84
N ILE A 119 20.59 -6.42 -22.22
CA ILE A 119 21.96 -6.35 -22.73
C ILE A 119 22.78 -7.62 -22.41
N GLY A 120 22.39 -8.39 -21.38
CA GLY A 120 23.10 -9.59 -20.93
C GLY A 120 22.96 -10.85 -21.79
N TYR A 121 22.12 -10.86 -22.81
CA TYR A 121 21.92 -11.99 -23.76
C TYR A 121 22.48 -11.67 -25.17
N GLY A 122 23.56 -10.91 -25.23
CA GLY A 122 24.37 -10.73 -26.45
C GLY A 122 25.75 -11.34 -26.26
N HIS A 123 25.83 -12.66 -26.12
CA HIS A 123 27.09 -13.40 -26.21
C HIS A 123 26.88 -14.79 -26.82
#